data_AF-W1J3F3-F1
#
_entry.id   AF-W1J3F3-F1
#
_cell.length_a   1.000
_cell.length_b   1.000
_cell.length_c   1.000
_cell.angle_alpha   90.00
_cell.angle_beta   90.00
_cell.angle_gamma   90.00
#
_symmetry.space_group_name_H-M   'P 1'
#
loop_
_entity.id
_entity.type
_entity.pdbx_description
1 polymer ?
#
loop_
_entity_poly.entity_id
_entity_poly.type
_entity_poly.pdbx_seq_one_letter_code
_entity_poly.pdbx_strand_id
1 'polypeptide(L)'
;MNQNEMSEIRTMVANKAHAFSQPINLEKLISDGLIKKVGKSYYTDDFNALPENIKKRVSSISKGRYGIRIVFTKETKKMAKLAEEFKLFRE
;
A
#
# COMPACT_ATOMS: atom_id res chain seq x y z
N MET A 1 9.96 26.32 8.66
CA MET A 1 8.75 25.46 8.72
C MET A 1 7.71 26.20 9.53
N ASN A 2 6.64 26.63 8.86
CA ASN A 2 5.50 27.23 9.53
C ASN A 2 4.59 26.15 10.14
N GLN A 3 3.77 26.51 11.13
CA GLN A 3 2.90 25.55 11.84
C GLN A 3 1.94 24.81 10.91
N ASN A 4 1.48 25.46 9.83
CA ASN A 4 0.64 24.82 8.80
C ASN A 4 1.38 23.71 8.03
N GLU A 5 2.60 23.97 7.56
CA GLU A 5 3.40 22.96 6.85
C GLU A 5 3.65 21.72 7.73
N MET A 6 3.84 21.93 9.03
CA MET A 6 4.08 20.85 9.98
C MET A 6 2.82 20.02 10.24
N SER A 7 1.64 20.64 10.20
CA SER A 7 0.35 19.95 10.29
C SER A 7 0.11 19.08 9.05
N GLU A 8 0.33 19.62 7.86
CA GLU A 8 0.16 18.88 6.60
C GLU A 8 1.09 17.67 6.51
N ILE A 9 2.36 17.82 6.93
CA ILE A 9 3.32 16.71 6.98
C ILE A 9 2.86 15.64 7.97
N ARG A 10 2.36 16.01 9.15
CA ARG A 10 1.85 15.07 10.16
C ARG A 10 0.65 14.27 9.63
N THR A 11 -0.31 14.94 9.01
CA THR A 11 -1.49 14.30 8.40
C THR A 11 -1.09 13.38 7.24
N MET A 12 -0.14 13.79 6.40
CA MET A 12 0.37 12.95 5.31
C MET A 12 1.08 11.70 5.83
N VAL A 13 1.89 11.84 6.88
CA VAL A 13 2.61 10.72 7.51
C VAL A 13 1.63 9.79 8.21
N ALA A 14 0.65 10.30 8.96
CA ALA A 14 -0.39 9.50 9.62
C ALA A 14 -1.21 8.68 8.61
N ASN A 15 -1.65 9.31 7.52
CA ASN A 15 -2.41 8.63 6.46
C ASN A 15 -1.58 7.57 5.72
N LYS A 16 -0.31 7.85 5.41
CA LYS A 16 0.60 6.85 4.83
C LYS A 16 0.81 5.69 5.80
N ALA A 17 1.16 5.97 7.05
CA ALA A 17 1.43 4.95 8.06
C ALA A 17 0.20 4.05 8.29
N HIS A 18 -1.01 4.62 8.36
CA HIS A 18 -2.25 3.84 8.46
C HIS A 18 -2.44 2.88 7.27
N ALA A 19 -2.24 3.36 6.04
CA ALA A 19 -2.32 2.52 4.85
C ALA A 19 -1.31 1.35 4.87
N PHE A 20 -0.14 1.54 5.48
CA PHE A 20 0.86 0.48 5.66
C PHE A 20 0.56 -0.47 6.83
N SER A 21 -0.25 -0.07 7.81
CA SER A 21 -0.60 -0.88 8.99
C SER A 21 -1.80 -1.78 8.80
N GLN A 22 -2.68 -1.50 7.85
CA GLN A 22 -3.76 -2.44 7.55
C GLN A 22 -3.21 -3.62 6.73
N PRO A 23 -3.40 -4.88 7.15
CA PRO A 23 -2.94 -6.02 6.37
C PRO A 23 -3.56 -5.98 4.97
N ILE A 24 -2.75 -6.10 3.91
CA ILE A 24 -3.30 -6.24 2.56
C ILE A 24 -4.03 -7.56 2.50
N ASN A 25 -5.34 -7.50 2.30
CA ASN A 25 -6.12 -8.69 2.02
C ASN A 25 -5.92 -9.09 0.54
N LEU A 26 -4.81 -9.79 0.27
CA LEU A 26 -4.44 -10.25 -1.06
C LEU A 26 -5.48 -11.23 -1.62
N GLU A 27 -6.12 -12.02 -0.76
CA GLU A 27 -7.18 -12.96 -1.15
C GLU A 27 -8.40 -12.22 -1.69
N LYS A 28 -8.80 -11.13 -1.02
CA LYS A 28 -9.88 -10.27 -1.50
C LYS A 28 -9.53 -9.66 -2.86
N LEU A 29 -8.32 -9.15 -3.06
CA LEU A 29 -7.89 -8.60 -4.35
C LEU A 29 -7.89 -9.65 -5.48
N ILE A 30 -7.63 -10.92 -5.15
CA ILE A 30 -7.75 -12.02 -6.12
C ILE A 30 -9.21 -12.33 -6.42
N SER A 31 -10.05 -12.38 -5.39
CA SER A 31 -11.49 -12.63 -5.53
C SER A 31 -12.21 -11.52 -6.32
N ASP A 32 -11.81 -10.26 -6.12
CA ASP A 32 -12.30 -9.11 -6.88
C ASP A 32 -11.73 -9.06 -8.31
N GLY A 33 -10.85 -9.98 -8.71
CA GLY A 33 -10.24 -10.03 -10.05
C GLY A 33 -9.22 -8.92 -10.32
N LEU A 34 -8.85 -8.12 -9.31
CA LEU A 34 -7.93 -7.00 -9.42
C LEU A 34 -6.47 -7.45 -9.59
N ILE A 35 -6.12 -8.57 -8.96
CA ILE A 35 -4.82 -9.20 -9.10
C ILE A 35 -4.97 -10.70 -9.32
N LYS A 36 -4.00 -11.33 -9.96
CA LYS A 36 -3.89 -12.77 -10.13
C LYS A 36 -2.59 -13.28 -9.55
N LYS A 37 -2.66 -14.42 -8.86
CA LYS A 37 -1.50 -15.09 -8.31
C LYS A 37 -1.02 -16.15 -9.29
N VAL A 38 0.20 -16.01 -9.80
CA VAL A 38 0.85 -17.01 -10.66
C VAL A 38 2.11 -17.49 -9.95
N GLY A 39 2.05 -18.72 -9.43
CA GLY A 39 3.09 -19.29 -8.57
C GLY A 39 3.30 -18.46 -7.30
N LYS A 40 4.51 -17.89 -7.15
CA LYS A 40 4.90 -17.04 -6.01
C LYS A 40 4.77 -15.53 -6.27
N SER A 41 4.30 -15.13 -7.45
CA SER A 41 4.21 -13.72 -7.85
C SER A 41 2.77 -13.30 -8.11
N TYR A 42 2.51 -12.00 -7.92
CA TYR A 42 1.23 -11.38 -8.19
C TYR A 42 1.33 -10.56 -9.48
N TYR A 43 0.25 -10.56 -10.25
CA TYR A 43 0.12 -9.84 -11.50
C TYR A 43 -1.20 -9.08 -11.50
N THR A 44 -1.27 -8.00 -12.26
CA THR A 44 -2.50 -7.28 -12.55
C THR A 44 -2.51 -6.95 -14.04
N ASP A 45 -3.70 -6.92 -14.63
CA ASP A 45 -3.86 -6.51 -16.03
C ASP A 45 -3.93 -4.98 -16.13
N ASP A 46 -4.45 -4.32 -15.09
CA ASP A 46 -4.49 -2.86 -15.00
C ASP A 46 -4.07 -2.36 -13.61
N PHE A 47 -2.88 -1.75 -13.53
CA PHE A 47 -2.37 -1.20 -12.28
C PHE A 47 -3.21 -0.02 -11.79
N ASN A 48 -3.85 0.73 -12.69
CA ASN A 48 -4.65 1.90 -12.34
C ASN A 48 -6.01 1.52 -11.73
N ALA A 49 -6.51 0.32 -11.97
CA ALA A 49 -7.70 -0.25 -11.34
C ALA A 49 -7.46 -0.62 -9.87
N LEU A 50 -6.20 -0.69 -9.41
CA LEU A 50 -5.91 -1.01 -8.02
C LEU A 50 -6.31 0.14 -7.08
N PRO A 51 -6.88 -0.18 -5.90
CA PRO A 51 -7.14 0.80 -4.86
C PRO A 51 -5.86 1.55 -4.46
N GLU A 52 -5.98 2.84 -4.14
CA GLU A 52 -4.82 3.70 -3.87
C GLU A 52 -3.97 3.20 -2.68
N ASN A 53 -4.62 2.67 -1.64
CA ASN A 53 -3.95 2.05 -0.51
C ASN A 53 -3.10 0.83 -0.91
N ILE A 54 -3.51 0.10 -1.95
CA ILE A 54 -2.76 -1.04 -2.49
C ILE A 54 -1.61 -0.55 -3.37
N LYS A 55 -1.86 0.42 -4.26
CA LYS A 55 -0.83 1.05 -5.10
C LYS A 55 0.33 1.59 -4.28
N LYS A 56 0.04 2.27 -3.16
CA LYS A 56 1.05 2.81 -2.22
C LYS A 56 1.93 1.73 -1.59
N ARG A 57 1.46 0.49 -1.54
CA ARG A 57 2.21 -0.66 -1.01
C ARG A 57 2.95 -1.45 -2.07
N VAL A 58 2.86 -1.07 -3.35
CA VAL A 58 3.63 -1.68 -4.42
C VAL A 58 5.02 -1.04 -4.48
N SER A 59 6.04 -1.84 -4.20
CA SER A 59 7.44 -1.42 -4.24
C SER A 59 7.98 -1.37 -5.67
N SER A 60 7.45 -2.21 -6.56
CA SER A 60 7.96 -2.33 -7.92
C SER A 60 6.91 -2.93 -8.84
N ILE A 61 6.91 -2.46 -10.08
CA ILE A 61 6.10 -2.98 -11.18
C ILE A 61 7.01 -3.40 -12.33
N SER A 62 6.68 -4.50 -12.99
CA SER A 62 7.44 -4.97 -14.16
C SER A 62 6.50 -5.65 -15.15
N LYS A 63 6.74 -5.50 -16.45
CA LYS A 63 5.98 -6.24 -17.46
C LYS A 63 6.41 -7.71 -17.45
N GLY A 64 5.44 -8.62 -17.53
CA GLY A 64 5.67 -10.05 -17.62
C GLY A 64 4.69 -10.73 -18.57
N ARG A 65 4.91 -12.03 -18.81
CA ARG A 65 4.07 -12.85 -19.72
C ARG A 65 2.58 -12.85 -19.34
N TYR A 66 2.27 -12.62 -18.07
CA TYR A 66 0.90 -12.61 -17.54
C TYR A 66 0.39 -11.19 -17.24
N GLY A 67 0.96 -10.14 -17.85
CA GLY A 67 0.59 -8.75 -17.56
C GLY A 67 1.57 -8.05 -16.64
N ILE A 68 1.12 -7.09 -15.84
CA ILE A 68 1.97 -6.28 -14.97
C ILE A 68 2.24 -7.05 -13.68
N ARG A 69 3.46 -7.55 -13.51
CA ARG A 69 3.94 -8.12 -12.26
C ARG A 69 4.04 -7.02 -11.21
N ILE A 70 3.46 -7.25 -10.04
CA ILE A 70 3.48 -6.33 -8.91
C ILE A 70 4.21 -6.98 -7.73
N VAL A 71 5.11 -6.21 -7.13
CA VAL A 71 5.84 -6.62 -5.92
C VAL A 71 5.37 -5.75 -4.77
N PHE A 72 4.73 -6.37 -3.78
CA PHE A 72 4.29 -5.69 -2.57
C PHE A 72 5.44 -5.52 -1.59
N THR A 73 5.52 -4.35 -0.96
CA THR A 73 6.38 -4.11 0.19
C THR A 73 5.91 -4.99 1.34
N LYS A 74 6.78 -5.86 1.85
CA LYS A 74 6.50 -6.63 3.05
C LYS A 74 6.17 -5.69 4.20
N GLU A 75 5.18 -6.07 4.99
CA GLU A 75 4.93 -5.41 6.26
C GLU A 75 6.19 -5.51 7.13
N THR A 76 6.63 -4.37 7.68
CA THR A 76 7.76 -4.35 8.60
C THR A 76 7.26 -3.90 9.96
N LYS A 77 7.81 -4.48 11.03
CA LYS A 77 7.49 -4.10 12.42
C LYS A 77 7.65 -2.60 12.67
N LYS A 78 8.57 -1.94 11.95
CA LYS A 78 8.79 -0.48 12.01
C LYS A 78 7.62 0.31 11.44
N MET A 79 7.04 -0.11 10.32
CA MET A 79 5.86 0.53 9.71
C MET A 79 4.61 0.36 10.58
N ALA A 80 4.43 -0.82 11.19
CA ALA A 80 3.35 -1.05 12.15
C ALA A 80 3.48 -0.14 13.38
N LYS A 81 4.68 -0.03 13.95
CA LYS A 81 4.96 0.86 15.09
C LYS A 81 4.73 2.34 14.74
N LEU A 82 5.19 2.77 13.56
CA LEU A 82 4.98 4.14 13.09
C LEU A 82 3.48 4.45 12.91
N ALA A 83 2.68 3.50 12.42
CA ALA A 83 1.24 3.70 12.31
C ALA A 83 0.53 3.82 13.67
N GLU A 84 1.04 3.10 14.67
CA GLU A 84 0.53 3.18 16.04
C GLU A 84 0.90 4.52 16.70
N GLU A 85 2.15 4.98 16.54
CA GLU A 85 2.63 6.26 17.06
C GLU A 85 1.88 7.47 16.45
N PHE A 86 1.51 7.37 15.17
CA PHE A 86 0.79 8.44 14.46
C PHE A 86 -0.74 8.28 14.46
N LYS A 87 -1.28 7.29 15.19
CA LYS A 87 -2.74 7.04 15.28
C LYS A 87 -3.52 8.24 15.86
N LEU A 88 -2.86 9.05 16.68
CA LEU A 88 -3.42 10.22 17.37
C LEU A 88 -3.58 11.47 16.48
N PHE A 89 -2.96 11.49 15.29
CA PHE A 89 -3.05 12.60 14.33
C PHE A 89 -4.06 12.35 13.21
N ARG A 90 -5.02 11.45 13.47
CA ARG A 90 -6.10 11.11 12.56
C ARG A 90 -7.31 11.98 12.91
N GLU A 91 -7.54 13.03 12.14
CA GLU A 91 -8.84 13.71 12.06
C GLU A 91 -9.71 13.06 10.99
#